data_AF-A0A8H7CAQ5-F1
#
_entry.id   AF-A0A8H7CAQ5-F1
#
_cell.length_a   1.000
_cell.length_b   1.000
_cell.length_c   1.000
_cell.angle_alpha   90.00
_cell.angle_beta   90.00
_cell.angle_gamma   90.00
#
_symmetry.space_group_name_H-M   'P 1'
#
loop_
_entity.id
_entity.type
_entity.pdbx_description
1 polymer ?
#
loop_
_entity_poly.entity_id
_entity_poly.type
_entity_poly.pdbx_seq_one_letter_code
_entity_poly.pdbx_strand_id
1 'polypeptide(L)'
;MYREQMEGQGSKPAPAVEIEGEQEWEVEKILNAKWFRGKKRYLVRWKGYTAEADSWEPEENLANAKELITEFHQLYGELNRIHHVLRDTGFQERELPNRFTAKALFGWDDKQFDAEYLKKLERNWRTWRS
;
A
#
# COMPACT_ATOMS: atom_id res chain seq x y z
N MET A 1 13.62 9.93 38.81
CA MET A 1 14.22 10.94 37.90
C MET A 1 13.92 10.50 36.46
N TYR A 2 12.72 10.76 35.95
CA TYR A 2 12.40 10.47 34.55
C TYR A 2 12.93 11.64 33.71
N ARG A 3 13.91 11.35 32.85
CA ARG A 3 14.45 12.33 31.91
C ARG A 3 13.45 12.53 30.78
N GLU A 4 12.89 13.73 30.77
CA GLU A 4 12.32 14.42 29.63
C GLU A 4 13.43 14.66 28.59
N GLN A 5 13.20 14.29 27.33
CA GLN A 5 13.68 14.92 26.09
C GLN A 5 13.51 13.96 24.92
N MET A 6 12.60 14.29 24.01
CA MET A 6 12.88 14.50 22.58
C MET A 6 11.55 14.91 21.92
N GLU A 7 11.29 16.22 21.88
CA GLU A 7 10.31 16.80 20.95
C GLU A 7 10.90 16.73 19.54
N GLY A 8 10.52 15.70 18.79
CA GLY A 8 10.48 15.74 17.34
C GLY A 8 9.04 16.06 16.93
N GLN A 9 8.84 17.13 16.17
CA GLN A 9 7.55 17.43 15.55
C GLN A 9 7.19 16.31 14.55
N GLY A 10 6.52 15.29 15.03
CA GLY A 10 5.76 14.32 14.27
C GLY A 10 4.43 14.17 14.98
N SER A 11 3.33 14.39 14.28
CA SER A 11 1.96 14.33 14.81
C SER A 11 1.82 13.22 15.85
N LYS A 12 1.43 13.57 17.07
CA LYS A 12 1.05 12.58 18.08
C LYS A 12 0.04 11.66 17.41
N PRO A 13 0.34 10.35 17.27
CA PRO A 13 -0.56 9.47 16.57
C PRO A 13 -1.92 9.43 17.25
N ALA A 14 -2.96 9.09 16.49
CA ALA A 14 -4.28 8.85 17.06
C ALA A 14 -4.14 7.81 18.19
N PRO A 15 -4.61 8.12 19.41
CA PRO A 15 -4.54 7.18 20.52
C PRO A 15 -5.35 5.93 20.15
N ALA A 16 -4.86 4.76 20.59
CA ALA A 16 -5.63 3.54 20.50
C ALA A 16 -6.98 3.74 21.21
N VAL A 17 -8.06 3.26 20.59
CA VAL A 17 -9.37 3.20 21.23
C VAL A 17 -9.46 1.86 21.94
N GLU A 18 -9.86 1.86 23.21
CA GLU A 18 -10.12 0.63 23.95
C GLU A 18 -11.55 0.16 23.63
N ILE A 19 -11.67 -0.99 22.97
CA ILE A 19 -12.94 -1.63 22.60
C ILE A 19 -12.91 -3.02 23.22
N GLU A 20 -13.88 -3.32 24.09
CA GLU A 20 -13.98 -4.62 24.77
C GLU A 20 -12.71 -5.05 25.56
N GLY A 21 -11.88 -4.09 25.98
CA GLY A 21 -10.62 -4.33 26.67
C GLY A 21 -9.42 -4.59 25.75
N GLU A 22 -9.61 -4.51 24.43
CA GLU A 22 -8.56 -4.58 23.43
C GLU A 22 -8.27 -3.20 22.85
N GLN A 23 -7.01 -2.97 22.47
CA GLN A 23 -6.59 -1.73 21.82
C GLN A 23 -6.80 -1.83 20.31
N GLU A 24 -7.56 -0.90 19.75
CA GLU A 24 -7.78 -0.78 18.31
C GLU A 24 -7.20 0.54 17.78
N TRP A 25 -6.62 0.49 16.58
CA TRP A 25 -6.09 1.65 15.87
C TRP A 25 -6.78 1.80 14.52
N GLU A 26 -6.99 3.05 14.10
CA GLU A 26 -7.62 3.33 12.81
C GLU A 26 -6.65 2.99 11.66
N VAL A 27 -7.11 2.14 10.75
CA VAL A 27 -6.38 1.79 9.53
C VAL A 27 -6.61 2.89 8.49
N GLU A 28 -5.53 3.46 7.95
CA GLU A 28 -5.60 4.39 6.83
C GLU A 28 -5.65 3.64 5.51
N LYS A 29 -4.81 2.62 5.33
CA LYS A 29 -4.75 1.87 4.07
C LYS A 29 -4.12 0.49 4.21
N ILE A 30 -4.56 -0.46 3.38
CA ILE A 30 -3.85 -1.72 3.15
C ILE A 30 -2.84 -1.55 2.00
N LEU A 31 -1.57 -1.80 2.29
CA LEU A 31 -0.46 -1.58 1.35
C LEU A 31 0.01 -2.85 0.67
N ASN A 32 -0.18 -4.02 1.27
CA ASN A 32 0.28 -5.29 0.71
C ASN A 32 -0.43 -6.48 1.36
N ALA A 33 -0.36 -7.65 0.73
CA ALA A 33 -0.84 -8.91 1.26
C ALA A 33 0.19 -10.03 1.00
N LYS A 34 0.35 -10.93 1.99
CA LYS A 34 1.20 -12.12 1.84
C LYS A 34 0.61 -13.32 2.55
N TRP A 35 1.00 -14.51 2.09
CA TRP A 35 0.79 -15.74 2.83
C TRP A 35 2.00 -16.03 3.72
N PHE A 36 1.76 -16.30 5.00
CA PHE A 36 2.78 -16.71 5.95
C PHE A 36 2.25 -17.87 6.79
N ARG A 37 2.90 -19.03 6.69
CA ARG A 37 2.52 -20.26 7.41
C ARG A 37 1.04 -20.63 7.24
N GLY A 38 0.53 -20.56 6.01
CA GLY A 38 -0.86 -20.89 5.68
C GLY A 38 -1.90 -19.86 6.14
N LYS A 39 -1.47 -18.72 6.71
CA LYS A 39 -2.34 -17.62 7.09
C LYS A 39 -2.07 -16.39 6.25
N LYS A 40 -3.11 -15.63 5.93
CA LYS A 40 -2.97 -14.37 5.22
C LYS A 40 -2.61 -13.25 6.20
N ARG A 41 -1.69 -12.38 5.78
CA ARG A 41 -1.31 -11.17 6.49
C ARG A 41 -1.34 -9.99 5.56
N TYR A 42 -1.66 -8.82 6.10
CA TYR A 42 -1.73 -7.57 5.37
C TYR A 42 -0.75 -6.56 5.96
N LEU A 43 -0.09 -5.78 5.10
CA LEU A 43 0.72 -4.66 5.52
C LEU A 43 -0.19 -3.44 5.67
N VAL A 44 -0.24 -2.88 6.87
CA VAL A 44 -1.19 -1.85 7.27
C VAL A 44 -0.46 -0.51 7.41
N ARG A 45 -0.98 0.53 6.76
CA ARG A 45 -0.68 1.93 7.07
C ARG A 45 -1.65 2.41 8.14
N TRP A 46 -1.13 2.82 9.28
CA TRP A 46 -1.91 3.34 10.39
C TRP A 46 -2.17 4.84 10.22
N LYS A 47 -3.40 5.27 10.52
CA LYS A 47 -3.78 6.68 10.34
C LYS A 47 -3.00 7.60 11.27
N GLY A 48 -2.38 8.63 10.70
CA GLY A 48 -1.57 9.59 11.45
C GLY A 48 -0.18 9.06 11.82
N TYR A 49 0.24 7.92 11.28
CA TYR A 49 1.59 7.39 11.40
C TYR A 49 2.34 7.42 10.06
N THR A 50 3.67 7.44 10.12
CA THR A 50 4.53 7.34 8.94
C THR A 50 4.77 5.88 8.56
N ALA A 51 5.39 5.66 7.39
CA ALA A 51 5.71 4.33 6.89
C ALA A 51 6.62 3.50 7.83
N GLU A 52 7.29 4.13 8.78
CA GLU A 52 8.12 3.48 9.80
C GLU A 52 7.28 2.64 10.77
N ALA A 53 6.00 2.99 10.95
CA ALA A 53 5.07 2.27 11.81
C ALA A 53 4.27 1.18 11.08
N ASP A 54 4.44 1.04 9.76
CA ASP A 54 3.69 0.06 8.97
C ASP A 54 3.96 -1.37 9.47
N SER A 55 2.92 -2.14 9.76
CA SER A 55 3.03 -3.48 10.37
C SER A 55 2.26 -4.56 9.61
N TRP A 56 2.69 -5.81 9.78
CA TRP A 56 2.05 -6.99 9.14
C TRP A 56 1.01 -7.63 10.06
N GLU A 57 -0.24 -7.24 9.89
CA GLU A 57 -1.35 -7.74 10.69
C GLU A 57 -1.98 -9.02 10.12
N PRO A 58 -2.40 -9.97 10.97
CA PRO A 58 -3.28 -11.05 10.57
C PRO A 58 -4.59 -10.53 9.97
N GLU A 59 -5.20 -11.30 9.07
CA GLU A 59 -6.55 -11.00 8.54
C GLU A 59 -7.59 -10.91 9.67
N GLU A 60 -7.39 -11.68 10.74
CA GLU A 60 -8.24 -11.69 11.93
C GLU A 60 -8.24 -10.34 12.68
N ASN A 61 -7.11 -9.61 12.71
CA ASN A 61 -6.99 -8.30 13.37
C ASN A 61 -7.67 -7.17 12.57
N LEU A 62 -8.09 -7.44 11.34
CA LEU A 62 -8.64 -6.44 10.41
C LEU A 62 -10.14 -6.64 10.19
N ALA A 63 -10.83 -7.26 11.15
CA ALA A 63 -12.27 -7.50 11.10
C ALA A 63 -13.09 -6.23 10.84
N ASN A 64 -12.62 -5.09 11.36
CA ASN A 64 -13.23 -3.76 11.22
C ASN A 64 -12.78 -2.99 9.95
N ALA A 65 -11.85 -3.55 9.17
CA ALA A 65 -11.25 -2.92 7.98
C ALA A 65 -11.52 -3.69 6.67
N LYS A 66 -12.63 -4.44 6.61
CA LYS A 66 -12.99 -5.29 5.45
C LYS A 66 -13.16 -4.53 4.14
N GLU A 67 -13.65 -3.29 4.22
CA GLU A 67 -13.82 -2.43 3.05
C GLU A 67 -12.46 -2.10 2.42
N LEU A 68 -11.48 -1.73 3.24
CA LEU A 68 -10.11 -1.43 2.79
C LEU A 68 -9.40 -2.66 2.22
N ILE A 69 -9.66 -3.85 2.78
CA ILE A 69 -9.16 -5.12 2.22
C ILE A 69 -9.77 -5.38 0.84
N THR A 70 -11.07 -5.12 0.68
CA THR A 70 -11.78 -5.33 -0.58
C THR A 70 -11.27 -4.37 -1.65
N GLU A 71 -11.13 -3.08 -1.31
CA GLU A 71 -10.55 -2.06 -2.18
C GLU A 71 -9.14 -2.46 -2.62
N PHE A 72 -8.29 -2.88 -1.67
CA PHE A 72 -6.95 -3.38 -1.96
C PHE A 72 -6.97 -4.51 -2.99
N HIS A 73 -7.80 -5.55 -2.80
CA HIS A 73 -7.84 -6.69 -3.73
C HIS A 73 -8.40 -6.31 -5.10
N GLN A 74 -9.34 -5.36 -5.18
CA GLN A 74 -9.81 -4.82 -6.45
C GLN A 74 -8.67 -4.13 -7.19
N LEU A 75 -7.99 -3.17 -6.55
CA LEU A 75 -6.87 -2.42 -7.12
C LEU A 75 -5.72 -3.36 -7.56
N TYR A 76 -5.38 -4.36 -6.74
CA TYR A 76 -4.35 -5.33 -7.07
C TYR A 76 -4.75 -6.29 -8.18
N GLY A 77 -6.03 -6.66 -8.26
CA GLY A 77 -6.58 -7.40 -9.39
C GLY A 77 -6.45 -6.61 -10.70
N GLU A 78 -6.77 -5.31 -10.67
CA GLU A 78 -6.59 -4.42 -11.81
C GLU A 78 -5.13 -4.25 -12.21
N LEU A 79 -4.24 -4.09 -11.24
CA LEU A 79 -2.80 -4.01 -11.50
C LEU A 79 -2.28 -5.28 -12.18
N ASN A 80 -2.68 -6.45 -11.68
CA ASN A 80 -2.32 -7.72 -12.30
C ASN A 80 -2.87 -7.82 -13.74
N ARG A 81 -4.11 -7.37 -13.98
CA ARG A 81 -4.68 -7.28 -15.34
C ARG A 81 -3.83 -6.38 -16.25
N ILE A 82 -3.47 -5.18 -15.79
CA ILE A 82 -2.65 -4.24 -16.58
C ILE A 82 -1.26 -4.82 -16.83
N HIS A 83 -0.60 -5.40 -15.83
CA HIS A 83 0.68 -6.08 -16.01
C HIS A 83 0.63 -7.22 -17.02
N HIS A 84 -0.46 -8.01 -17.02
CA HIS A 84 -0.68 -9.04 -18.03
C HIS A 84 -0.84 -8.45 -19.43
N VAL A 85 -1.66 -7.40 -19.58
CA VAL A 85 -1.82 -6.69 -20.87
C VAL A 85 -0.49 -6.13 -21.37
N LEU A 86 0.32 -5.54 -20.49
CA LEU A 86 1.66 -5.06 -20.86
C LEU A 86 2.55 -6.22 -21.34
N ARG A 87 2.55 -7.35 -20.62
CA ARG A 87 3.31 -8.55 -21.04
C ARG A 87 2.86 -9.08 -22.40
N ASP A 88 1.54 -9.16 -22.64
CA ASP A 88 0.95 -9.72 -23.86
C ASP A 88 1.07 -8.78 -25.07
N THR A 89 1.18 -7.47 -24.83
CA THR A 89 1.46 -6.48 -25.88
C THR A 89 2.93 -6.45 -26.31
N GLY A 90 3.77 -7.32 -25.72
CA GLY A 90 5.19 -7.40 -26.03
C GLY A 90 5.99 -6.22 -25.46
N PHE A 91 5.44 -5.49 -24.49
CA PHE A 91 6.13 -4.38 -23.81
C PHE A 91 7.44 -4.88 -23.21
N GLN A 92 8.54 -4.23 -23.57
CA GLN A 92 9.86 -4.52 -23.03
C GLN A 92 10.31 -3.32 -22.21
N GLU A 93 10.79 -3.55 -20.98
CA GLU A 93 11.21 -2.49 -20.05
C GLU A 93 12.23 -1.50 -20.64
N ARG A 94 12.97 -1.92 -21.67
CA ARG A 94 13.90 -1.11 -22.47
C ARG A 94 13.26 -0.05 -23.38
N GLU A 95 11.96 -0.15 -23.64
CA GLU A 95 11.18 0.82 -24.43
C GLU A 95 10.73 2.02 -23.59
N LEU A 96 10.99 1.99 -22.28
CA LEU A 96 10.76 3.13 -21.40
C LEU A 96 11.77 4.25 -21.70
N PRO A 97 11.35 5.53 -21.59
CA PRO A 97 12.23 6.68 -21.85
C PRO A 97 13.49 6.72 -20.96
N ASN A 98 13.46 6.04 -19.80
CA ASN A 98 14.57 5.94 -18.86
C ASN A 98 14.43 4.68 -17.98
N ARG A 99 15.54 3.97 -17.71
CA ARG A 99 15.66 2.82 -16.78
C ARG A 99 15.11 3.10 -15.36
N PHE A 100 15.20 4.34 -14.88
CA PHE A 100 14.68 4.74 -13.58
C PHE A 100 13.16 4.94 -13.58
N THR A 101 12.57 5.14 -14.77
CA THR A 101 11.11 5.28 -14.95
C THR A 101 10.38 4.01 -14.55
N ALA A 102 10.96 2.82 -14.77
CA ALA A 102 10.33 1.54 -14.43
C ALA A 102 10.08 1.35 -12.92
N LYS A 103 10.80 2.05 -12.04
CA LYS A 103 10.57 1.91 -10.59
C LYS A 103 9.56 2.92 -10.07
N ALA A 104 9.71 4.19 -10.47
CA ALA A 104 8.83 5.29 -10.04
C ALA A 104 7.46 5.27 -10.72
N LEU A 105 7.37 4.78 -11.96
CA LEU A 105 6.12 4.76 -12.73
C LEU A 105 5.26 3.53 -12.39
N PHE A 106 5.87 2.54 -11.72
CA PHE A 106 5.20 1.35 -11.19
C PHE A 106 4.99 1.41 -9.66
N GLY A 107 5.28 2.54 -9.01
CA GLY A 107 5.05 2.73 -7.57
C GLY A 107 5.88 1.79 -6.68
N TRP A 108 6.94 1.20 -7.23
CA TRP A 108 7.74 0.19 -6.54
C TRP A 108 8.57 0.78 -5.39
N ASP A 109 8.98 2.04 -5.50
CA ASP A 109 9.73 2.74 -4.46
C ASP A 109 8.81 3.27 -3.34
N ASP A 110 7.56 3.60 -3.67
CA ASP A 110 6.63 4.26 -2.76
C ASP A 110 5.74 3.25 -2.03
N LYS A 111 5.70 1.99 -2.52
CA LYS A 111 4.86 0.87 -2.04
C LYS A 111 3.37 1.22 -1.88
N GLN A 112 2.93 2.28 -2.57
CA GLN A 112 1.57 2.78 -2.55
C GLN A 112 0.93 2.50 -3.90
N PHE A 113 0.03 1.52 -3.92
CA PHE A 113 -0.85 1.24 -5.05
C PHE A 113 -2.19 1.89 -4.73
N ASP A 114 -2.31 3.20 -4.99
CA ASP A 114 -3.59 3.93 -4.87
C ASP A 114 -4.30 4.06 -6.22
N ALA A 115 -5.50 4.61 -6.20
CA ALA A 115 -6.28 4.85 -7.40
C ALA A 115 -5.58 5.81 -8.38
N GLU A 116 -4.82 6.80 -7.87
CA GLU A 116 -4.08 7.76 -8.70
C GLU A 116 -2.93 7.08 -9.45
N TYR A 117 -2.24 6.15 -8.80
CA TYR A 117 -1.22 5.30 -9.40
C TYR A 117 -1.78 4.49 -10.57
N LEU A 118 -2.94 3.83 -10.41
CA LEU A 118 -3.58 3.07 -11.49
C LEU A 118 -4.00 3.97 -12.67
N LYS A 119 -4.58 5.14 -12.40
CA LYS A 119 -4.95 6.12 -13.45
C LYS A 119 -3.71 6.63 -14.21
N LYS A 120 -2.62 6.90 -13.50
CA LYS A 120 -1.34 7.34 -14.09
C LYS A 120 -0.77 6.24 -14.99
N LEU A 121 -0.81 4.98 -14.54
CA LEU A 121 -0.36 3.82 -15.31
C LEU A 121 -1.16 3.66 -16.60
N GLU A 122 -2.49 3.74 -16.53
CA GLU A 122 -3.35 3.67 -17.72
C GLU A 122 -3.09 4.82 -18.70
N ARG A 123 -2.97 6.05 -18.20
CA ARG A 123 -2.70 7.24 -19.01
C ARG A 123 -1.37 7.12 -19.75
N ASN A 124 -0.30 6.78 -19.03
CA ASN A 124 1.04 6.68 -19.62
C ASN A 124 1.12 5.56 -20.65
N TRP A 125 0.45 4.42 -20.40
CA TRP A 125 0.35 3.34 -21.37
C TRP A 125 -0.31 3.79 -22.68
N ARG A 126 -1.45 4.51 -22.60
CA ARG A 126 -2.12 5.05 -23.79
C ARG A 126 -1.20 5.97 -24.60
N THR A 127 -0.36 6.75 -23.92
CA THR A 127 0.60 7.66 -24.57
C THR A 127 1.74 6.93 -25.26
N TRP A 128 2.25 5.83 -24.70
CA TRP A 128 3.40 5.10 -25.27
C TRP A 128 3.03 4.12 -26.38
N ARG A 129 1.75 3.72 -26.48
CA ARG A 129 1.23 2.88 -27.57
C ARG A 129 0.84 3.68 -28.82
N SER A 130 0.84 5.02 -28.76
CA SER A 130 0.57 5.92 -29.89
C SER A 130 1.85 6.25 -30.64
#